data_AF-A0A6J3CAQ7-F1
#
_entry.id   AF-A0A6J3CAQ7-F1
#
_cell.length_a   1.000
_cell.length_b   1.000
_cell.length_c   1.000
_cell.angle_alpha   90.00
_cell.angle_beta   90.00
_cell.angle_gamma   90.00
#
_symmetry.space_group_name_H-M   'P 1'
#
loop_
_entity.id
_entity.type
_entity.pdbx_description
1 polymer ?
#
loop_
_entity_poly.entity_id
_entity_poly.type
_entity_poly.pdbx_seq_one_letter_code
_entity_poly.pdbx_strand_id
1 'polypeptide(L)'
;MTRRLVTCRSKRDMLLTWLLLALLGWTGARCEVDVDECASGAVSCGPGDCLNLDGSYTCQCTAGFCGNECALRDPCLEPAAAAGGGETGEAGEGGDGGNSTGPCLHGGRCEQRCTATTDYVCHCTAGWTGKNCSYQISQDSASSRARIH
;
A
#
# COMPACT_ATOMS: atom_id res chain seq x y z
N MET A 1 -13.21 18.25 -26.67
CA MET A 1 -13.39 17.59 -25.37
C MET A 1 -14.88 17.40 -25.09
N THR A 2 -15.38 16.17 -25.20
CA THR A 2 -16.79 15.83 -25.04
C THR A 2 -17.18 15.86 -23.55
N ARG A 3 -17.74 16.98 -23.09
CA ARG A 3 -18.40 17.07 -21.77
C ARG A 3 -19.62 16.14 -21.77
N ARG A 4 -19.49 14.95 -21.20
CA ARG A 4 -20.65 14.12 -20.85
C ARG A 4 -21.45 14.89 -19.81
N LEU A 5 -22.60 15.40 -20.21
CA LEU A 5 -23.61 15.96 -19.31
C LEU A 5 -24.18 14.80 -18.48
N VAL A 6 -23.52 14.46 -17.37
CA VAL A 6 -24.17 13.75 -16.27
C VAL A 6 -25.14 14.77 -15.69
N THR A 7 -26.42 14.65 -16.01
CA THR A 7 -27.45 15.41 -15.29
C THR A 7 -27.39 14.94 -13.84
N CYS A 8 -26.84 15.75 -12.92
CA CYS A 8 -27.09 15.58 -11.48
C CYS A 8 -28.61 15.58 -11.35
N ARG A 9 -29.22 14.39 -11.24
CA ARG A 9 -30.64 14.31 -10.96
C ARG A 9 -30.80 14.77 -9.51
N SER A 10 -31.01 16.07 -9.35
CA SER A 10 -31.78 16.61 -8.23
C SER A 10 -33.14 15.92 -8.27
N LYS A 11 -33.23 14.79 -7.58
CA LYS A 11 -34.50 14.10 -7.38
C LYS A 11 -34.86 14.42 -5.94
N ARG A 12 -35.64 15.49 -5.83
CA ARG A 12 -36.68 15.70 -4.81
C ARG A 12 -37.13 14.36 -4.25
N ASP A 13 -36.49 13.94 -3.18
CA ASP A 13 -36.96 13.03 -2.14
C ASP A 13 -36.01 13.24 -0.97
N MET A 14 -36.41 14.17 -0.10
CA MET A 14 -35.84 14.38 1.23
C MET A 14 -35.76 13.02 1.93
N LEU A 15 -34.56 12.56 2.28
CA LEU A 15 -34.26 11.92 3.59
C LEU A 15 -32.79 11.49 3.83
N LEU A 16 -31.83 11.65 2.89
CA LEU A 16 -30.40 11.29 3.14
C LEU A 16 -29.41 12.25 2.42
N THR A 17 -29.53 13.56 2.67
CA THR A 17 -28.90 14.64 1.87
C THR A 17 -27.37 14.75 1.94
N TRP A 18 -26.70 14.10 2.89
CA TRP A 18 -25.22 14.14 3.00
C TRP A 18 -24.55 12.87 2.46
N LEU A 19 -25.18 11.71 2.66
CA LEU A 19 -24.62 10.41 2.25
C LEU A 19 -24.53 10.27 0.72
N LEU A 20 -25.46 10.90 -0.01
CA LEU A 20 -25.52 10.85 -1.48
C LEU A 20 -24.56 11.81 -2.18
N LEU A 21 -24.15 12.91 -1.55
CA LEU A 21 -23.19 13.86 -2.12
C LEU A 21 -21.77 13.29 -2.09
N ALA A 22 -21.39 12.62 -1.01
CA ALA A 22 -20.10 11.94 -0.88
C ALA A 22 -19.93 10.76 -1.85
N LEU A 23 -21.01 10.08 -2.26
CA LEU A 23 -20.94 8.97 -3.21
C LEU A 23 -20.64 9.39 -4.65
N LEU A 24 -20.82 10.67 -4.97
CA LEU A 24 -20.58 11.22 -6.31
C LEU A 24 -19.34 12.10 -6.38
N GLY A 25 -18.77 12.53 -5.25
CA GLY A 25 -17.62 13.45 -5.18
C GLY A 25 -17.89 14.85 -5.74
N TRP A 26 -19.11 15.14 -6.22
CA TRP A 26 -19.47 16.40 -6.86
C TRP A 26 -20.84 16.89 -6.39
N THR A 27 -20.96 18.18 -6.17
CA THR A 27 -22.16 18.91 -5.76
C THR A 27 -22.42 20.12 -6.68
N GLY A 28 -23.52 20.84 -6.43
CA GLY A 28 -23.99 21.94 -7.27
C GLY A 28 -25.09 21.52 -8.26
N ALA A 29 -25.74 22.51 -8.88
CA ALA A 29 -26.89 22.27 -9.77
C ALA A 29 -26.51 21.47 -11.04
N ARG A 30 -25.22 21.48 -11.39
CA ARG A 30 -24.64 20.85 -12.58
C ARG A 30 -23.46 19.93 -12.22
N CYS A 31 -23.35 19.50 -10.96
CA CYS A 31 -22.19 18.76 -10.43
C CYS A 31 -20.85 19.48 -10.71
N GLU A 32 -20.82 20.81 -10.56
CA GLU A 32 -19.67 21.66 -10.92
C GLU A 32 -18.75 21.99 -9.74
N VAL A 33 -19.17 21.68 -8.52
CA VAL A 33 -18.41 21.94 -7.29
C VAL A 33 -17.92 20.60 -6.75
N ASP A 34 -16.62 20.50 -6.51
CA ASP A 34 -16.02 19.35 -5.85
C ASP A 34 -16.47 19.26 -4.38
N VAL A 35 -16.74 18.06 -3.89
CA VAL A 35 -17.08 17.84 -2.48
C VAL A 35 -15.81 17.51 -1.72
N ASP A 36 -15.40 18.39 -0.79
CA ASP A 36 -14.28 18.07 0.09
C ASP A 36 -14.70 17.00 1.12
N GLU A 37 -14.43 15.73 0.83
CA GLU A 37 -14.78 14.64 1.75
C GLU A 37 -13.94 14.68 3.03
N CYS A 38 -12.74 15.25 2.98
CA CYS A 38 -11.85 15.41 4.14
C CYS A 38 -12.39 16.45 5.14
N ALA A 39 -13.01 17.54 4.65
CA ALA A 39 -13.62 18.56 5.50
C ALA A 39 -14.89 18.09 6.23
N SER A 40 -15.52 17.02 5.74
CA SER A 40 -16.76 16.49 6.33
C SER A 40 -16.54 15.70 7.63
N GLY A 41 -15.32 15.22 7.87
CA GLY A 41 -14.99 14.31 8.99
C GLY A 41 -15.60 12.91 8.86
N ALA A 42 -16.29 12.59 7.76
CA ALA A 42 -16.84 11.26 7.50
C ALA A 42 -15.79 10.26 7.02
N VAL A 43 -14.70 10.73 6.43
CA VAL A 43 -13.56 9.92 5.97
C VAL A 43 -12.60 9.71 7.13
N SER A 44 -12.26 8.45 7.42
CA SER A 44 -11.16 8.11 8.32
C SER A 44 -9.97 7.59 7.54
N CYS A 45 -8.82 8.26 7.64
CA CYS A 45 -7.55 7.81 7.04
C CYS A 45 -6.61 7.11 8.03
N GLY A 46 -7.13 6.71 9.20
CA GLY A 46 -6.34 6.03 10.23
C GLY A 46 -5.05 6.80 10.57
N PRO A 47 -3.87 6.15 10.60
CA PRO A 47 -2.56 6.78 10.76
C PRO A 47 -2.08 7.42 9.44
N GLY A 48 -2.85 8.36 8.92
CA GLY A 48 -2.57 9.06 7.68
C GLY A 48 -3.40 10.32 7.53
N ASP A 49 -3.02 11.14 6.56
CA ASP A 49 -3.68 12.39 6.24
C ASP A 49 -4.69 12.19 5.10
N CYS A 50 -5.86 12.81 5.20
CA CYS A 50 -6.83 12.84 4.11
C CYS A 50 -6.46 13.94 3.12
N LEU A 51 -6.37 13.58 1.84
CA LEU A 51 -6.13 14.50 0.74
C LEU A 51 -7.35 14.55 -0.17
N ASN A 52 -7.94 15.73 -0.28
CA ASN A 52 -9.05 15.96 -1.20
C ASN A 52 -8.57 16.05 -2.65
N LEU A 53 -9.27 15.40 -3.57
CA LEU A 53 -8.99 15.39 -5.01
C LEU A 53 -10.26 15.75 -5.78
N ASP A 54 -10.14 16.26 -7.01
CA ASP A 54 -11.32 16.58 -7.81
C ASP A 54 -12.17 15.32 -8.09
N GLY A 55 -13.32 15.22 -7.44
CA GLY A 55 -14.29 14.14 -7.52
C GLY A 55 -14.01 12.92 -6.64
N SER A 56 -13.03 12.99 -5.73
CA SER A 56 -12.71 11.89 -4.81
C SER A 56 -11.76 12.33 -3.69
N TYR A 57 -11.36 11.40 -2.83
CA TYR A 57 -10.27 11.63 -1.88
C TYR A 57 -9.26 10.49 -1.93
N THR A 58 -8.09 10.74 -1.36
CA THR A 58 -7.09 9.69 -1.10
C THR A 58 -6.50 9.86 0.30
N CYS A 59 -6.08 8.75 0.91
CA CYS A 59 -5.38 8.77 2.19
C CYS A 59 -3.87 8.68 1.96
N GLN A 60 -3.13 9.66 2.45
CA GLN A 60 -1.68 9.64 2.50
C GLN A 60 -1.23 9.02 3.82
N CYS A 61 -0.81 7.76 3.77
CA CYS A 61 -0.44 7.02 4.96
C CYS A 61 0.92 7.45 5.52
N THR A 62 1.03 7.45 6.85
CA THR A 62 2.30 7.60 7.55
C THR A 62 3.22 6.42 7.20
N ALA A 63 4.54 6.64 7.25
CA ALA A 63 5.52 5.57 7.09
C ALA A 63 5.19 4.37 8.00
N GLY A 64 5.21 3.15 7.43
CA GLY A 64 4.80 1.94 8.16
C GLY A 64 3.32 1.55 8.02
N PHE A 65 2.52 2.31 7.27
CA PHE A 65 1.10 2.00 7.03
C PHE A 65 0.73 2.14 5.55
N CYS A 66 -0.27 1.37 5.13
CA CYS A 66 -0.87 1.47 3.81
C CYS A 66 -2.26 0.81 3.72
N GLY A 67 -2.77 0.66 2.49
CA GLY A 67 -4.11 0.14 2.22
C GLY A 67 -5.19 1.22 2.27
N ASN A 68 -6.46 0.81 2.19
CA ASN A 68 -7.57 1.73 2.41
C ASN A 68 -7.53 2.24 3.85
N GLU A 69 -7.74 3.54 4.02
CA GLU A 69 -7.80 4.17 5.35
C GLU A 69 -6.53 3.94 6.20
N CYS A 70 -5.40 3.60 5.56
CA CYS A 70 -4.13 3.29 6.21
C CYS A 70 -4.23 2.20 7.29
N ALA A 71 -5.17 1.25 7.14
CA ALA A 71 -5.45 0.22 8.14
C ALA A 71 -4.42 -0.91 8.17
N LEU A 72 -3.59 -1.06 7.13
CA LEU A 72 -2.61 -2.14 7.02
C LEU A 72 -1.25 -1.66 7.50
N ARG A 73 -0.62 -2.40 8.41
CA ARG A 73 0.75 -2.12 8.87
C ARG A 73 1.77 -2.78 7.93
N ASP A 74 2.88 -2.10 7.71
CA ASP A 74 3.99 -2.60 6.92
C ASP A 74 4.73 -3.70 7.70
N PRO A 75 4.63 -4.98 7.29
CA PRO A 75 5.31 -6.08 7.98
C PRO A 75 6.83 -6.00 7.87
N CYS A 76 7.37 -5.22 6.93
CA CYS A 76 8.81 -4.98 6.76
C CYS A 76 9.36 -3.94 7.74
N LEU A 77 8.51 -3.08 8.31
CA LEU A 77 8.89 -2.01 9.23
C LEU A 77 8.58 -2.34 10.70
N GLU A 78 8.10 -3.55 10.97
CA GLU A 78 7.93 -4.00 12.34
C GLU A 78 9.29 -3.99 13.08
N PRO A 79 9.35 -3.47 14.31
CA PRO A 79 10.51 -3.68 15.15
C PRO A 79 10.52 -5.15 15.53
N ALA A 80 11.29 -5.96 14.80
CA ALA A 80 11.64 -7.31 15.22
C ALA A 80 12.35 -7.22 16.57
N ALA A 81 11.59 -7.34 17.64
CA ALA A 81 12.12 -7.73 18.93
C ALA A 81 12.85 -9.07 18.72
N ALA A 82 14.19 -9.00 18.83
CA ALA A 82 15.12 -10.11 18.97
C ALA A 82 15.38 -11.01 17.74
N ALA A 83 16.34 -10.62 16.91
CA ALA A 83 17.40 -11.52 16.43
C ALA A 83 18.63 -10.71 16.04
N GLY A 84 19.75 -10.95 16.72
CA GLY A 84 20.94 -10.11 16.64
C GLY A 84 21.79 -10.28 15.38
N GLY A 85 22.68 -9.29 15.19
CA GLY A 85 23.92 -9.42 14.43
C GLY A 85 23.88 -8.90 13.00
N GLY A 86 24.17 -7.61 12.82
CA GLY A 86 24.47 -7.02 11.51
C GLY A 86 24.95 -5.58 11.68
N GLU A 87 26.22 -5.35 11.36
CA GLU A 87 26.98 -4.12 11.62
C GLU A 87 26.44 -2.93 10.82
N THR A 88 26.63 -1.73 11.38
CA THR A 88 26.19 -0.43 10.83
C THR A 88 26.66 -0.23 9.39
N GLY A 89 25.75 -0.33 8.42
CA GLY A 89 25.97 0.09 7.04
C GLY A 89 25.54 1.54 6.85
N GLU A 90 26.48 2.38 6.40
CA GLU A 90 26.25 3.74 5.94
C GLU A 90 25.17 3.80 4.84
N ALA A 91 24.27 4.77 4.98
CA ALA A 91 23.23 5.07 4.00
C ALA A 91 23.88 5.45 2.66
N GLY A 92 23.76 4.57 1.67
CA GLY A 92 24.06 4.91 0.29
C GLY A 92 22.98 5.83 -0.28
N GLU A 93 23.39 6.93 -0.90
CA GLU A 93 22.52 7.84 -1.64
C GLU A 93 21.94 7.10 -2.86
N GLY A 94 20.71 6.59 -2.72
CA GLY A 94 19.94 5.96 -3.79
C GLY A 94 19.28 4.64 -3.42
N GLY A 95 18.18 4.69 -2.67
CA GLY A 95 17.24 3.58 -2.49
C GLY A 95 16.90 3.32 -1.02
N ASP A 96 15.60 3.40 -0.70
CA ASP A 96 14.99 3.07 0.59
C ASP A 96 15.73 1.95 1.36
N GLY A 97 16.52 2.39 2.34
CA GLY A 97 17.33 1.57 3.23
C GLY A 97 16.47 0.79 4.21
N GLY A 98 15.91 -0.32 3.73
CA GLY A 98 15.20 -1.28 4.57
C GLY A 98 16.14 -1.92 5.60
N ASN A 99 16.11 -1.38 6.81
CA ASN A 99 16.61 -2.00 8.03
C ASN A 99 16.12 -3.46 8.11
N SER A 100 17.01 -4.39 8.44
CA SER A 100 16.80 -5.85 8.34
C SER A 100 15.84 -6.44 9.39
N THR A 101 14.82 -5.70 9.80
CA THR A 101 13.83 -6.08 10.84
C THR A 101 12.53 -6.64 10.26
N GLY A 102 12.53 -7.05 8.98
CA GLY A 102 11.39 -7.66 8.33
C GLY A 102 11.34 -9.20 8.43
N PRO A 103 10.26 -9.84 7.95
CA PRO A 103 10.09 -11.30 7.95
C PRO A 103 11.08 -12.07 7.06
N CYS A 104 11.88 -11.38 6.25
CA CYS A 104 12.81 -11.97 5.29
C CYS A 104 14.14 -12.35 5.95
N LEU A 105 14.46 -13.64 5.97
CA LEU A 105 15.69 -14.15 6.57
C LEU A 105 16.90 -14.04 5.62
N HIS A 106 18.09 -14.24 6.17
CA HIS A 106 19.36 -14.38 5.43
C HIS A 106 19.68 -13.21 4.49
N GLY A 107 19.36 -11.99 4.92
CA GLY A 107 19.62 -10.76 4.17
C GLY A 107 18.70 -10.54 2.97
N GLY A 108 17.57 -11.25 2.88
CA GLY A 108 16.54 -11.00 1.87
C GLY A 108 15.93 -9.60 2.01
N ARG A 109 15.69 -8.90 0.90
CA ARG A 109 15.06 -7.58 0.90
C ARG A 109 13.54 -7.74 1.01
N CYS A 110 12.95 -7.10 2.02
CA CYS A 110 11.51 -7.06 2.21
C CYS A 110 10.89 -5.94 1.36
N GLU A 111 9.81 -6.25 0.65
CA GLU A 111 9.00 -5.28 -0.08
C GLU A 111 7.53 -5.46 0.34
N GLN A 112 6.93 -4.43 0.91
CA GLN A 112 5.51 -4.44 1.24
C GLN A 112 4.64 -4.43 -0.02
N ARG A 113 3.52 -5.15 0.03
CA ARG A 113 2.48 -5.09 -1.01
C ARG A 113 1.17 -4.63 -0.41
N CYS A 114 0.89 -3.35 -0.64
CA CYS A 114 -0.32 -2.66 -0.18
C CYS A 114 -1.54 -3.04 -1.03
N THR A 115 -2.00 -4.28 -0.84
CA THR A 115 -3.21 -4.82 -1.46
C THR A 115 -4.39 -4.77 -0.47
N ALA A 116 -5.49 -5.46 -0.75
CA ALA A 116 -6.65 -5.54 0.15
C ALA A 116 -6.35 -6.25 1.49
N THR A 117 -5.18 -6.90 1.62
CA THR A 117 -4.71 -7.58 2.83
C THR A 117 -3.25 -7.23 3.10
N THR A 118 -2.79 -7.43 4.34
CA THR A 118 -1.37 -7.34 4.71
C THR A 118 -0.55 -8.40 3.96
N ASP A 119 0.10 -8.02 2.86
CA ASP A 119 0.99 -8.90 2.08
C ASP A 119 2.38 -8.26 1.88
N TYR A 120 3.38 -9.10 1.62
CA TYR A 120 4.77 -8.69 1.40
C TYR A 120 5.50 -9.70 0.51
N VAL A 121 6.62 -9.30 -0.07
CA VAL A 121 7.49 -10.19 -0.83
C VAL A 121 8.91 -10.07 -0.32
N CYS A 122 9.55 -11.22 -0.11
CA CYS A 122 10.98 -11.28 0.15
C CYS A 122 11.71 -11.55 -1.17
N HIS A 123 12.59 -10.62 -1.54
CA HIS A 123 13.58 -10.83 -2.59
C HIS A 123 14.78 -11.53 -1.97
N CYS A 124 14.80 -12.86 -2.08
CA CYS A 124 15.82 -13.68 -1.44
C CYS A 124 17.19 -13.51 -2.09
N THR A 125 18.23 -13.58 -1.26
CA THR A 125 19.62 -13.66 -1.70
C THR A 125 19.90 -15.01 -2.38
N ALA A 126 20.97 -15.07 -3.19
CA ALA A 126 21.33 -16.28 -3.93
C ALA A 126 21.51 -17.48 -2.98
N GLY A 127 20.86 -18.60 -3.30
CA GLY A 127 20.89 -19.81 -2.48
C GLY A 127 19.74 -19.94 -1.47
N TRP A 128 18.84 -18.96 -1.39
CA TRP A 128 17.66 -19.00 -0.50
C TRP A 128 16.33 -18.90 -1.26
N THR A 129 15.30 -19.57 -0.75
CA THR A 129 13.94 -19.58 -1.33
C THR A 129 12.85 -19.67 -0.25
N GLY A 130 11.59 -19.52 -0.67
CA GLY A 130 10.40 -19.50 0.17
C GLY A 130 9.90 -18.09 0.50
N LYS A 131 8.73 -17.99 1.13
CA LYS A 131 8.06 -16.71 1.47
C LYS A 131 8.95 -15.78 2.31
N ASN A 132 9.78 -16.38 3.18
CA ASN A 132 10.64 -15.68 4.15
C ASN A 132 12.12 -15.99 3.93
N CYS A 133 12.51 -16.55 2.77
CA CYS A 133 13.90 -16.97 2.50
C CYS A 133 14.45 -17.97 3.52
N SER A 134 13.59 -18.86 4.02
CA SER A 134 13.92 -19.81 5.09
C SER A 134 14.55 -21.11 4.58
N TYR A 135 14.45 -21.39 3.28
CA TYR A 135 14.91 -22.66 2.71
C TYR A 135 16.14 -22.45 1.85
N GLN A 136 17.15 -23.30 2.01
CA GLN A 136 18.31 -23.32 1.12
C GLN A 136 17.93 -24.00 -0.19
N ILE A 137 18.33 -23.41 -1.31
CA ILE A 137 18.21 -24.03 -2.62
C ILE A 137 19.25 -25.18 -2.65
N SER A 138 18.79 -26.42 -2.50
CA SER A 138 19.64 -27.59 -2.67
C SER A 138 20.18 -27.61 -4.10
N GLN A 139 21.44 -28.04 -4.26
CA GLN A 139 22.17 -28.00 -5.53
C GLN A 139 21.54 -28.84 -6.66
N ASP A 140 20.45 -29.55 -6.38
CA ASP A 140 19.73 -30.40 -7.34
C ASP A 140 18.80 -29.62 -8.28
N SER A 141 18.42 -28.37 -7.95
CA SER A 141 17.53 -27.55 -8.81
C SER A 141 18.29 -26.72 -9.86
N ALA A 142 19.62 -26.68 -9.81
CA ALA A 142 20.47 -26.03 -10.81
C ALA A 142 21.13 -27.03 -11.78
N SER A 143 21.01 -28.33 -11.54
CA SER A 143 21.67 -29.39 -12.30
C SER A 143 20.67 -30.28 -13.06
N SER A 144 19.87 -29.69 -13.95
CA SER A 144 19.08 -30.48 -14.92
C SER A 144 19.39 -30.14 -16.38
N ARG A 145 20.49 -29.44 -16.67
CA ARG A 145 20.96 -29.18 -18.06
C ARG A 145 22.45 -29.42 -18.24
N ALA A 146 22.89 -30.65 -17.99
CA ALA A 146 24.17 -31.15 -18.48
C ALA A 146 24.14 -32.68 -18.57
N ARG A 147 23.33 -33.21 -19.49
CA ARG A 147 23.53 -34.55 -20.08
C ARG A 147 22.57 -34.72 -21.26
N ILE A 148 23.01 -34.29 -22.44
CA ILE A 148 22.58 -34.91 -23.70
C ILE A 148 23.83 -35.61 -24.22
N HIS A 149 23.73 -36.93 -24.28
CA HIS A 149 24.68 -37.87 -24.87
C HIS A 149 24.73 -37.69 -26.39
#